data_AF-A0AAD7TJI6-F1
#
_entry.id   AF-A0AAD7TJI6-F1
#
_cell.length_a   1.000
_cell.length_b   1.000
_cell.length_c   1.000
_cell.angle_alpha   90.00
_cell.angle_beta   90.00
_cell.angle_gamma   90.00
#
_symmetry.space_group_name_H-M   'P 1'
#
loop_
_entity.id
_entity.type
_entity.pdbx_description
1 polymer ?
#
loop_
_entity_poly.entity_id
_entity_poly.type
_entity_poly.pdbx_seq_one_letter_code
_entity_poly.pdbx_strand_id
1 'polypeptide(L)'
;MVRMRLRSRPGKFRQDVGRRPAEVVLGAIDGSTGGFGSTGTLEASLDLQYTAGLATKVPIFVLSVGSQTSDGIDGFLDAINALLGQDPAPQVLTTSFGFNEQDLPAPIAIVTSVGGTTSFGPAVAASLSAGGFSQIFARPAYQNASVSAYLQTLGNTNSGLFNSSGRAYPDIAAQAQNFQIFINGQVLNVDGTSAASPTVASIIALVNDAILAGGGQQVGFLNPLLYSSAARAMNDITQGSNPGCGTNGFPATTGWDPVTGLGTPDFNKLLASAKQEPPVLGGFLPRDAA
;
A
#
# COMPACT_ATOMS: atom_id res chain seq x y z
N MET A 1 3.01 -4.53 -25.71
CA MET A 1 2.87 -5.25 -24.42
C MET A 1 3.39 -6.66 -24.58
N VAL A 2 4.36 -7.11 -23.78
CA VAL A 2 4.93 -8.47 -23.88
C VAL A 2 4.43 -9.29 -22.70
N ARG A 3 3.63 -10.34 -22.96
CA ARG A 3 3.25 -11.31 -21.93
C ARG A 3 4.44 -12.22 -21.65
N MET A 4 5.11 -12.03 -20.51
CA MET A 4 6.20 -12.90 -20.07
C MET A 4 5.75 -13.69 -18.85
N ARG A 5 5.82 -15.03 -18.91
CA ARG A 5 5.77 -15.83 -17.68
C ARG A 5 7.03 -15.57 -16.88
N LEU A 6 6.88 -15.09 -15.64
CA LEU A 6 7.99 -14.96 -14.71
C LEU A 6 8.75 -16.28 -14.62
N ARG A 7 10.05 -16.21 -14.88
CA ARG A 7 11.02 -17.25 -14.46
C ARG A 7 11.51 -17.02 -13.02
N SER A 8 10.95 -16.05 -12.28
CA SER A 8 11.17 -16.03 -10.83
C SER A 8 10.49 -17.28 -10.30
N ARG A 9 11.28 -18.20 -9.73
CA ARG A 9 10.77 -19.46 -9.20
C ARG A 9 10.05 -19.11 -7.88
N PRO A 10 8.70 -19.13 -7.80
CA PRO A 10 8.04 -19.05 -6.49
C PRO A 10 8.45 -20.26 -5.63
N GLY A 11 8.90 -21.35 -6.28
CA GLY A 11 9.29 -22.62 -5.65
C GLY A 11 10.47 -22.59 -4.68
N LYS A 12 11.18 -21.46 -4.44
CA LYS A 12 12.12 -21.41 -3.31
C LYS A 12 11.41 -21.19 -1.98
N PHE A 13 10.42 -20.30 -1.94
CA PHE A 13 9.71 -19.93 -0.70
C PHE A 13 8.28 -20.49 -0.63
N ARG A 14 7.61 -20.66 -1.77
CA ARG A 14 6.22 -21.12 -1.90
C ARG A 14 6.12 -22.36 -2.80
N GLN A 15 6.61 -23.49 -2.30
CA GLN A 15 6.53 -24.79 -3.00
C GLN A 15 5.09 -25.31 -3.14
N ASP A 16 4.20 -24.85 -2.26
CA ASP A 16 2.79 -25.18 -2.17
C ASP A 16 1.93 -24.57 -3.28
N VAL A 17 2.38 -23.48 -3.93
CA VAL A 17 1.62 -22.75 -4.97
C VAL A 17 1.55 -23.51 -6.31
N GLY A 18 2.30 -24.61 -6.45
CA GLY A 18 2.27 -25.46 -7.63
C GLY A 18 2.72 -24.76 -8.93
N ARG A 19 2.49 -25.40 -10.09
CA ARG A 19 2.89 -24.89 -11.42
C ARG A 19 1.93 -23.86 -12.04
N ARG A 20 1.02 -23.27 -11.26
CA ARG A 20 0.06 -22.24 -11.73
C ARG A 20 0.38 -20.89 -11.09
N PRO A 21 1.50 -20.24 -11.49
CA PRO A 21 1.84 -18.91 -10.99
C PRO A 21 0.78 -17.88 -11.42
N ALA A 22 0.73 -16.75 -10.71
CA ALA A 22 0.03 -15.57 -11.19
C ALA A 22 0.47 -15.24 -12.62
N GLU A 23 -0.48 -14.88 -13.50
CA GLU A 23 -0.13 -14.34 -14.81
C GLU A 23 0.52 -12.98 -14.57
N VAL A 24 1.77 -12.82 -14.99
CA VAL A 24 2.48 -11.55 -14.86
C VAL A 24 2.63 -10.93 -16.24
N VAL A 25 2.13 -9.72 -16.40
CA VAL A 25 2.25 -8.93 -17.62
C VAL A 25 3.20 -7.78 -17.34
N LEU A 26 4.22 -7.64 -18.19
CA LEU A 26 5.25 -6.61 -18.03
C LEU A 26 4.98 -5.48 -19.02
N GLY A 27 4.83 -4.27 -18.50
CA GLY A 27 4.76 -3.04 -19.27
C GLY A 27 5.99 -2.17 -18.99
N ALA A 28 6.48 -1.51 -20.03
CA ALA A 28 7.58 -0.56 -19.95
C ALA A 28 7.10 0.75 -20.60
N ILE A 29 7.32 1.86 -19.90
CA ILE A 29 6.92 3.21 -20.31
C ILE A 29 8.18 4.09 -20.32
N ASP A 30 8.21 5.11 -21.19
CA ASP A 30 9.28 6.12 -21.32
C ASP A 30 10.69 5.56 -21.50
N GLY A 31 10.83 4.61 -22.41
CA GLY A 31 12.13 4.03 -22.75
C GLY A 31 12.74 3.15 -21.65
N SER A 32 11.96 2.81 -20.61
CA SER A 32 12.36 1.74 -19.69
C SER A 32 12.66 0.47 -20.47
N THR A 33 13.80 -0.16 -20.19
CA THR A 33 14.07 -1.54 -20.64
C THR A 33 13.35 -2.56 -19.74
N GLY A 34 12.52 -2.06 -18.81
CA GLY A 34 11.73 -2.80 -17.85
C GLY A 34 12.51 -3.28 -16.64
N GLY A 35 13.84 -3.10 -16.58
CA GLY A 35 14.67 -3.79 -15.59
C GLY A 35 14.53 -5.32 -15.62
N PHE A 36 13.84 -5.86 -16.64
CA PHE A 36 13.54 -7.28 -16.83
C PHE A 36 14.68 -8.00 -17.59
N GLY A 37 15.78 -7.29 -17.84
CA GLY A 37 17.08 -7.87 -18.20
C GLY A 37 17.72 -8.62 -17.02
N SER A 38 18.92 -9.18 -17.22
CA SER A 38 19.56 -10.17 -16.33
C SER A 38 19.87 -9.73 -14.89
N THR A 39 19.55 -8.50 -14.48
CA THR A 39 19.75 -7.98 -13.12
C THR A 39 18.56 -7.09 -12.72
N GLY A 40 17.55 -7.68 -12.07
CA GLY A 40 16.46 -6.90 -11.47
C GLY A 40 16.93 -6.04 -10.31
N THR A 41 16.25 -4.91 -10.04
CA THR A 41 16.53 -4.07 -8.87
C THR A 41 16.02 -4.72 -7.58
N LEU A 42 16.55 -4.28 -6.43
CA LEU A 42 16.09 -4.74 -5.11
C LEU A 42 14.59 -4.47 -4.93
N GLU A 43 14.17 -3.24 -5.22
CA GLU A 43 12.77 -2.79 -5.07
C GLU A 43 11.80 -3.55 -5.97
N ALA A 44 12.06 -3.58 -7.28
CA ALA A 44 11.16 -4.27 -8.22
C ALA A 44 11.09 -5.78 -7.95
N SER A 45 12.18 -6.37 -7.45
CA SER A 45 12.21 -7.78 -7.06
C SER A 45 11.41 -8.05 -5.80
N LEU A 46 11.45 -7.14 -4.81
CA LEU A 46 10.67 -7.21 -3.59
C LEU A 46 9.17 -7.13 -3.91
N ASP A 47 8.75 -6.05 -4.58
CA ASP A 47 7.36 -5.81 -4.93
C ASP A 47 6.76 -7.00 -5.69
N LEU A 48 7.49 -7.49 -6.69
CA LEU A 48 7.02 -8.57 -7.53
C LEU A 48 6.98 -9.93 -6.80
N GLN A 49 8.01 -10.25 -6.01
CA GLN A 49 8.06 -11.54 -5.31
C GLN A 49 6.97 -11.67 -4.26
N TYR A 50 6.67 -10.60 -3.53
CA TYR A 50 5.62 -10.63 -2.51
C TYR A 50 4.23 -10.51 -3.12
N THR A 51 4.05 -9.70 -4.17
CA THR A 51 2.76 -9.64 -4.88
C THR A 51 2.41 -10.99 -5.51
N ALA A 52 3.33 -11.57 -6.29
CA ALA A 52 3.10 -12.87 -6.95
C ALA A 52 3.09 -14.03 -5.96
N GLY A 53 3.81 -13.90 -4.84
CA GLY A 53 3.86 -14.91 -3.78
C GLY A 53 2.58 -14.96 -2.96
N LEU A 54 1.92 -13.83 -2.70
CA LEU A 54 0.72 -13.75 -1.88
C LEU A 54 -0.57 -13.84 -2.71
N ALA A 55 -0.73 -13.00 -3.74
CA ALA A 55 -1.92 -12.95 -4.59
C ALA A 55 -1.91 -14.03 -5.68
N THR A 56 -1.69 -15.28 -5.27
CA THR A 56 -1.60 -16.41 -6.20
C THR A 56 -2.92 -16.58 -6.95
N LYS A 57 -2.87 -16.60 -8.28
CA LYS A 57 -4.01 -16.67 -9.23
C LYS A 57 -4.71 -15.35 -9.56
N VAL A 58 -4.31 -14.23 -8.98
CA VAL A 58 -4.73 -12.91 -9.46
C VAL A 58 -3.77 -12.47 -10.58
N PRO A 59 -4.24 -11.96 -11.73
CA PRO A 59 -3.36 -11.37 -12.75
C PRO A 59 -2.61 -10.16 -12.19
N ILE A 60 -1.29 -10.11 -12.40
CA ILE A 60 -0.41 -9.05 -11.92
C ILE A 60 0.15 -8.30 -13.12
N PHE A 61 -0.02 -6.99 -13.12
CA PHE A 61 0.57 -6.10 -14.11
C PHE A 61 1.71 -5.34 -13.44
N VAL A 62 2.92 -5.49 -13.97
CA VAL A 62 4.10 -4.76 -13.49
C VAL A 62 4.41 -3.68 -14.51
N LEU A 63 4.40 -2.43 -14.06
CA LEU A 63 4.85 -1.30 -14.85
C LEU A 63 6.19 -0.81 -14.34
N SER A 64 7.12 -0.62 -15.27
CA SER A 64 8.38 0.09 -15.02
C SER A 64 8.39 1.35 -15.88
N VAL A 65 8.57 2.49 -15.23
CA VAL A 65 8.71 3.79 -15.91
C VAL A 65 10.19 4.13 -15.99
N GLY A 66 10.62 4.58 -17.17
CA GLY A 66 12.00 4.93 -17.45
C GLY A 66 12.34 6.33 -16.93
N SER A 67 13.61 6.72 -17.01
CA SER A 67 14.06 8.04 -16.55
C SER A 67 13.75 9.20 -17.53
N GLN A 68 12.97 8.97 -18.59
CA GLN A 68 12.63 9.98 -19.60
C GLN A 68 11.28 10.65 -19.29
N THR A 69 11.11 11.12 -18.06
CA THR A 69 9.85 11.71 -17.57
C THR A 69 9.83 13.20 -17.89
N SER A 70 9.04 13.60 -18.89
CA SER A 70 9.02 14.98 -19.41
C SER A 70 7.90 15.84 -18.80
N ASP A 71 7.03 15.25 -17.98
CA ASP A 71 5.72 15.76 -17.56
C ASP A 71 5.58 16.05 -16.06
N GLY A 72 6.55 15.61 -15.23
CA GLY A 72 6.61 15.87 -13.79
C GLY A 72 6.01 14.74 -12.92
N ILE A 73 6.44 14.65 -11.66
CA ILE A 73 6.14 13.55 -10.71
C ILE A 73 6.78 12.21 -11.15
N ASP A 74 8.01 12.26 -11.69
CA ASP A 74 8.86 11.10 -12.00
C ASP A 74 8.14 9.93 -12.70
N GLY A 75 7.23 10.23 -13.64
CA GLY A 75 6.55 9.23 -14.47
C GLY A 75 5.34 8.55 -13.80
N PHE A 76 4.92 9.01 -12.63
CA PHE A 76 3.73 8.50 -11.93
C PHE A 76 2.43 8.75 -12.73
N LEU A 77 2.31 9.90 -13.39
CA LEU A 77 1.15 10.21 -14.24
C LEU A 77 1.09 9.29 -15.46
N ASP A 78 2.22 9.04 -16.11
CA ASP A 78 2.34 8.09 -17.21
C ASP A 78 1.98 6.66 -16.76
N ALA A 79 2.43 6.24 -15.57
CA ALA A 79 2.04 4.95 -14.99
C ALA A 79 0.52 4.86 -14.79
N ILE A 80 -0.13 5.88 -14.21
CA ILE A 80 -1.59 5.91 -14.01
C ILE A 80 -2.31 5.82 -15.36
N ASN A 81 -1.91 6.64 -16.34
CA ASN A 81 -2.56 6.66 -17.64
C ASN A 81 -2.43 5.31 -18.36
N ALA A 82 -1.26 4.65 -18.26
CA ALA A 82 -1.05 3.32 -18.82
C ALA A 82 -1.88 2.23 -18.12
N LEU A 83 -2.13 2.35 -16.81
CA LEU A 83 -3.01 1.46 -16.06
C LEU A 83 -4.47 1.65 -16.44
N LEU A 84 -4.92 2.90 -16.56
CA LEU A 84 -6.29 3.24 -16.97
C LEU A 84 -6.59 2.82 -18.42
N GLY A 85 -5.57 2.72 -19.27
CA GLY A 85 -5.69 2.21 -20.64
C GLY A 85 -5.77 0.68 -20.77
N GLN A 86 -5.68 -0.08 -19.67
CA GLN A 86 -5.85 -1.54 -19.71
C GLN A 86 -7.33 -1.93 -19.75
N ASP A 87 -7.66 -2.98 -20.50
CA ASP A 87 -9.01 -3.56 -20.54
C ASP A 87 -8.96 -5.07 -20.17
N PRO A 88 -9.47 -5.46 -18.99
CA PRO A 88 -9.98 -4.60 -17.92
C PRO A 88 -8.85 -3.91 -17.14
N ALA A 89 -9.14 -2.73 -16.58
CA ALA A 89 -8.20 -2.00 -15.74
C ALA A 89 -7.88 -2.77 -14.43
N PRO A 90 -6.62 -2.75 -13.95
CA PRO A 90 -6.28 -3.31 -12.66
C PRO A 90 -7.10 -2.68 -11.53
N GLN A 91 -7.58 -3.51 -10.61
CA GLN A 91 -8.46 -3.08 -9.52
C GLN A 91 -7.71 -2.58 -8.28
N VAL A 92 -6.44 -2.97 -8.16
CA VAL A 92 -5.56 -2.61 -7.05
C VAL A 92 -4.22 -2.19 -7.64
N LEU A 93 -3.74 -1.03 -7.23
CA LEU A 93 -2.41 -0.52 -7.55
C LEU A 93 -1.58 -0.48 -6.26
N THR A 94 -0.39 -1.06 -6.30
CA THR A 94 0.65 -0.84 -5.29
C THR A 94 1.75 0.02 -5.87
N THR A 95 2.29 0.91 -5.06
CA THR A 95 3.38 1.79 -5.44
C THR A 95 4.30 2.02 -4.24
N SER A 96 5.60 2.06 -4.52
CA SER A 96 6.65 2.33 -3.54
C SER A 96 7.43 3.58 -3.99
N PHE A 97 6.70 4.68 -4.22
CA PHE A 97 7.27 6.00 -4.51
C PHE A 97 7.08 6.96 -3.33
N GLY A 98 8.00 7.89 -3.18
CA GLY A 98 7.93 8.97 -2.20
C GLY A 98 8.15 10.32 -2.88
N PHE A 99 7.27 11.28 -2.58
CA PHE A 99 7.37 12.66 -3.03
C PHE A 99 7.29 13.58 -1.82
N ASN A 100 7.88 14.78 -1.90
CA ASN A 100 7.57 15.79 -0.88
C ASN A 100 6.11 16.21 -1.07
N GLU A 101 5.45 16.53 0.04
CA GLU A 101 4.03 16.90 0.00
C GLU A 101 3.72 18.08 -0.93
N GLN A 102 4.67 19.01 -1.04
CA GLN A 102 4.61 20.19 -1.92
C GLN A 102 4.57 19.84 -3.41
N ASP A 103 5.06 18.64 -3.76
CA ASP A 103 5.17 18.16 -5.13
C ASP A 103 3.94 17.33 -5.55
N LEU A 104 3.00 17.08 -4.62
CA LEU A 104 1.80 16.28 -4.86
C LEU A 104 0.55 17.16 -5.10
N PRO A 105 -0.21 16.93 -6.17
CA PRO A 105 -1.54 17.51 -6.29
C PRO A 105 -2.54 16.80 -5.36
N ALA A 106 -3.49 17.56 -4.81
CA ALA A 106 -4.47 17.06 -3.84
C ALA A 106 -5.24 15.79 -4.27
N PRO A 107 -5.63 15.62 -5.55
CA PRO A 107 -6.34 14.40 -5.98
C PRO A 107 -5.53 13.11 -5.85
N ILE A 108 -4.19 13.15 -5.89
CA ILE A 108 -3.34 11.95 -5.75
C ILE A 108 -2.72 11.84 -4.35
N ALA A 109 -2.83 12.87 -3.52
CA ALA A 109 -2.32 12.85 -2.15
C ALA A 109 -3.18 12.01 -1.20
N ILE A 110 -4.44 11.75 -1.56
CA ILE A 110 -5.36 10.93 -0.77
C ILE A 110 -5.41 9.52 -1.36
N VAL A 111 -4.48 8.69 -0.91
CA VAL A 111 -4.42 7.24 -1.18
C VAL A 111 -4.56 6.45 0.12
N THR A 112 -4.76 5.13 0.02
CA THR A 112 -4.54 4.24 1.16
C THR A 112 -3.04 4.10 1.38
N SER A 113 -2.55 4.72 2.45
CA SER A 113 -1.15 4.71 2.88
C SER A 113 -0.88 3.56 3.85
N VAL A 114 0.26 2.89 3.66
CA VAL A 114 0.62 1.67 4.38
C VAL A 114 1.89 1.91 5.22
N GLY A 115 1.73 1.81 6.53
CA GLY A 115 2.82 1.83 7.51
C GLY A 115 3.49 0.47 7.68
N GLY A 116 4.50 0.45 8.55
CA GLY A 116 5.31 -0.72 8.85
C GLY A 116 5.16 -1.24 10.27
N THR A 117 4.97 -2.55 10.41
CA THR A 117 5.13 -3.29 11.65
C THR A 117 6.39 -4.14 11.61
N THR A 118 6.82 -4.60 12.78
CA THR A 118 7.89 -5.58 12.95
C THR A 118 7.50 -6.60 14.02
N SER A 119 8.36 -7.60 14.25
CA SER A 119 8.12 -8.76 15.12
C SER A 119 6.98 -9.68 14.64
N PHE A 120 7.17 -11.00 14.81
CA PHE A 120 6.19 -12.01 14.44
C PHE A 120 5.24 -12.39 15.58
N GLY A 121 5.43 -11.85 16.79
CA GLY A 121 4.56 -12.15 17.94
C GLY A 121 5.08 -11.61 19.28
N PRO A 122 4.43 -10.57 19.88
CA PRO A 122 3.43 -9.71 19.26
C PRO A 122 4.05 -8.78 18.20
N ALA A 123 3.26 -8.39 17.20
CA ALA A 123 3.65 -7.35 16.25
C ALA A 123 3.70 -5.99 16.96
N VAL A 124 4.69 -5.17 16.63
CA VAL A 124 4.87 -3.81 17.16
C VAL A 124 5.14 -2.86 15.99
N ALA A 125 4.93 -1.56 16.20
CA ALA A 125 5.27 -0.55 15.22
C ALA A 125 6.77 -0.62 14.89
N ALA A 126 7.10 -0.65 13.60
CA ALA A 126 8.49 -0.60 13.18
C ALA A 126 8.98 0.86 13.25
N SER A 127 10.19 1.07 13.77
CA SER A 127 10.75 2.43 13.85
C SER A 127 10.96 3.10 12.48
N LEU A 128 11.05 2.32 11.41
CA LEU A 128 11.10 2.81 10.03
C LEU A 128 9.75 3.25 9.47
N SER A 129 8.66 3.04 10.19
CA SER A 129 7.31 3.33 9.68
C SER A 129 7.13 4.84 9.48
N ALA A 130 6.90 5.26 8.25
CA ALA A 130 6.55 6.64 7.97
C ALA A 130 5.12 6.94 8.43
N GLY A 131 4.93 8.08 9.08
CA GLY A 131 3.63 8.50 9.57
C GLY A 131 3.66 9.89 10.18
N GLY A 132 2.51 10.54 10.24
CA GLY A 132 2.39 11.91 10.73
C GLY A 132 1.13 12.60 10.24
N PHE A 133 1.23 13.93 10.13
CA PHE A 133 0.14 14.80 9.74
C PHE A 133 0.60 15.74 8.64
N SER A 134 -0.21 15.80 7.59
CA SER A 134 -0.03 16.67 6.44
C SER A 134 0.05 18.14 6.82
N GLN A 135 0.94 18.90 6.19
CA GLN A 135 0.99 20.36 6.30
C GLN A 135 0.12 21.07 5.25
N ILE A 136 -0.23 20.36 4.16
CA ILE A 136 -0.90 20.93 2.99
C ILE A 136 -2.35 20.43 2.84
N PHE A 137 -2.59 19.13 3.02
CA PHE A 137 -3.89 18.51 2.79
C PHE A 137 -4.73 18.48 4.06
N ALA A 138 -5.95 19.01 3.96
CA ALA A 138 -6.90 18.99 5.06
C ALA A 138 -7.30 17.55 5.44
N ARG A 139 -7.58 17.32 6.73
CA ARG A 139 -8.05 16.02 7.21
C ARG A 139 -9.35 15.61 6.52
N PRO A 140 -9.40 14.46 5.82
CA PRO A 140 -10.63 13.95 5.24
C PRO A 140 -11.68 13.65 6.32
N ALA A 141 -12.96 13.85 6.01
CA ALA A 141 -14.04 13.69 6.98
C ALA A 141 -14.11 12.28 7.59
N TYR A 142 -13.79 11.24 6.80
CA TYR A 142 -13.76 9.85 7.27
C TYR A 142 -12.73 9.61 8.38
N GLN A 143 -11.67 10.43 8.48
CA GLN A 143 -10.61 10.30 9.49
C GLN A 143 -10.90 11.04 10.80
N ASN A 144 -11.91 11.93 10.84
CA ASN A 144 -12.10 12.86 11.95
C ASN A 144 -12.23 12.16 13.31
N ALA A 145 -13.06 11.12 13.42
CA ALA A 145 -13.29 10.43 14.69
C ALA A 145 -12.00 9.79 15.22
N SER A 146 -11.30 9.02 14.37
CA SER A 146 -10.08 8.31 14.73
C SER A 146 -8.93 9.26 15.09
N VAL A 147 -8.74 10.31 14.29
CA VAL A 147 -7.66 11.28 14.54
C VAL A 147 -7.96 12.13 15.77
N SER A 148 -9.20 12.56 15.99
CA SER A 148 -9.57 13.29 17.20
C SER A 148 -9.37 12.45 18.47
N ALA A 149 -9.70 11.15 18.44
CA ALA A 149 -9.42 10.25 19.55
C ALA A 149 -7.92 10.12 19.82
N TYR A 150 -7.10 9.93 18.78
CA TYR A 150 -5.65 9.88 18.92
C TYR A 150 -5.07 11.16 19.52
N LEU A 151 -5.50 12.34 19.04
CA LEU A 151 -5.01 13.63 19.55
C LEU A 151 -5.36 13.84 21.04
N GLN A 152 -6.51 13.32 21.49
CA GLN A 152 -6.86 13.32 22.92
C GLN A 152 -5.90 12.44 23.73
N THR A 153 -5.58 11.25 23.23
CA THR A 153 -4.62 10.33 23.86
C THR A 153 -3.19 10.88 23.85
N LEU A 154 -2.77 11.54 22.77
CA LEU A 154 -1.45 12.12 22.61
C LEU A 154 -1.20 13.27 23.62
N GLY A 155 -2.25 14.03 23.95
CA GLY A 155 -2.19 15.17 24.85
C GLY A 155 -1.24 16.25 24.33
N ASN A 156 -0.29 16.67 25.18
CA ASN A 156 0.67 17.73 24.83
C ASN A 156 1.96 17.20 24.17
N THR A 157 2.05 15.89 23.92
CA THR A 157 3.23 15.29 23.28
C THR A 157 3.39 15.88 21.87
N ASN A 158 4.60 16.35 21.54
CA ASN A 158 4.91 17.01 20.28
C ASN A 158 4.09 18.29 19.99
N SER A 159 3.56 18.95 21.02
CA SER A 159 2.78 20.20 20.86
C SER A 159 3.55 21.26 20.06
N GLY A 160 2.90 21.80 19.02
CA GLY A 160 3.48 22.81 18.14
C GLY A 160 4.45 22.27 17.08
N LEU A 161 4.72 20.97 17.04
CA LEU A 161 5.66 20.36 16.07
C LEU A 161 4.98 19.74 14.84
N PHE A 162 3.64 19.69 14.79
CA PHE A 162 2.89 19.12 13.68
C PHE A 162 1.54 19.82 13.47
N ASN A 163 0.97 19.69 12.27
CA ASN A 163 -0.35 20.22 11.94
C ASN A 163 -1.46 19.24 12.33
N SER A 164 -2.07 19.41 13.51
CA SER A 164 -3.13 18.53 14.01
C SER A 164 -4.44 18.55 13.19
N SER A 165 -4.56 19.46 12.22
CA SER A 165 -5.73 19.57 11.32
C SER A 165 -5.53 18.91 9.95
N GLY A 166 -4.31 18.43 9.65
CA GLY A 166 -3.99 17.82 8.36
C GLY A 166 -4.46 16.37 8.22
N ARG A 167 -4.47 15.87 6.98
CA ARG A 167 -4.58 14.43 6.66
C ARG A 167 -3.52 13.69 7.46
N ALA A 168 -3.95 12.74 8.29
CA ALA A 168 -3.06 12.01 9.17
C ALA A 168 -2.83 10.60 8.60
N TYR A 169 -1.61 10.09 8.61
CA TYR A 169 -1.20 8.85 7.94
C TYR A 169 -0.22 8.04 8.80
N PRO A 170 -0.10 6.71 8.63
CA PRO A 170 -0.74 5.88 7.59
C PRO A 170 -2.21 5.55 7.88
N ASP A 171 -2.89 4.88 6.94
CA ASP A 171 -4.27 4.42 7.13
C ASP A 171 -4.32 3.01 7.77
N ILE A 172 -3.41 2.13 7.34
CA ILE A 172 -3.21 0.76 7.82
C ILE A 172 -1.72 0.41 7.76
N ALA A 173 -1.32 -0.77 8.21
CA ALA A 173 0.06 -1.24 8.17
C ALA A 173 0.17 -2.73 7.79
N ALA A 174 1.38 -3.15 7.48
CA ALA A 174 1.75 -4.56 7.42
C ALA A 174 3.22 -4.72 7.85
N GLN A 175 3.68 -5.96 7.96
CA GLN A 175 5.09 -6.25 8.24
C GLN A 175 5.97 -5.49 7.25
N ALA A 176 7.02 -4.84 7.75
CA ALA A 176 7.96 -4.06 6.95
C ALA A 176 9.42 -4.44 7.21
N GLN A 177 9.69 -5.43 8.06
CA GLN A 177 11.05 -5.87 8.35
C GLN A 177 11.19 -7.38 8.26
N ASN A 178 12.43 -7.82 8.00
CA ASN A 178 12.82 -9.22 7.86
C ASN A 178 12.19 -9.92 6.64
N PHE A 179 12.03 -9.19 5.52
CA PHE A 179 11.59 -9.80 4.26
C PHE A 179 12.76 -10.48 3.58
N GLN A 180 12.55 -11.71 3.11
CA GLN A 180 13.51 -12.41 2.26
C GLN A 180 13.13 -12.27 0.80
N ILE A 181 14.09 -11.86 -0.02
CA ILE A 181 13.96 -11.83 -1.48
C ILE A 181 15.06 -12.66 -2.13
N PHE A 182 14.81 -13.12 -3.35
CA PHE A 182 15.78 -13.85 -4.15
C PHE A 182 16.16 -13.06 -5.41
N ILE A 183 17.43 -12.66 -5.51
CA ILE A 183 17.96 -11.91 -6.65
C ILE A 183 19.30 -12.54 -7.06
N ASN A 184 19.51 -12.76 -8.37
CA ASN A 184 20.77 -13.25 -8.94
C ASN A 184 21.35 -14.50 -8.25
N GLY A 185 20.50 -15.43 -7.82
CA GLY A 185 20.95 -16.66 -7.17
C GLY A 185 21.12 -16.59 -5.65
N GLN A 186 20.97 -15.40 -5.05
CA GLN A 186 21.20 -15.15 -3.63
C GLN A 186 19.91 -14.79 -2.89
N VAL A 187 19.84 -15.14 -1.61
CA VAL A 187 18.78 -14.66 -0.70
C VAL A 187 19.30 -13.41 -0.01
N LEU A 188 18.53 -12.34 -0.04
CA LEU A 188 18.81 -11.10 0.64
C LEU A 188 17.69 -10.79 1.63
N ASN A 189 18.05 -10.16 2.75
CA ASN A 189 17.09 -9.60 3.68
C ASN A 189 16.86 -8.13 3.33
N VAL A 190 15.61 -7.69 3.33
CA VAL A 190 15.21 -6.33 3.04
C VAL A 190 14.16 -5.86 4.04
N ASP A 191 14.18 -4.55 4.28
CA ASP A 191 13.29 -3.82 5.19
C ASP A 191 12.75 -2.59 4.46
N GLY A 192 11.57 -2.13 4.84
CA GLY A 192 10.92 -0.92 4.32
C GLY A 192 9.41 -1.08 4.21
N THR A 193 8.69 0.04 4.27
CA THR A 193 7.25 0.07 3.95
C THR A 193 6.97 -0.35 2.50
N SER A 194 7.97 -0.27 1.62
CA SER A 194 8.03 -0.94 0.31
C SER A 194 7.68 -2.43 0.36
N ALA A 195 7.94 -3.12 1.47
CA ALA A 195 7.54 -4.52 1.65
C ALA A 195 6.08 -4.65 2.13
N ALA A 196 5.62 -3.68 2.91
CA ALA A 196 4.28 -3.64 3.49
C ALA A 196 3.21 -3.30 2.44
N SER A 197 3.48 -2.33 1.55
CA SER A 197 2.57 -1.91 0.47
C SER A 197 2.10 -3.05 -0.44
N PRO A 198 2.99 -3.85 -1.09
CA PRO A 198 2.58 -4.97 -1.93
C PRO A 198 1.94 -6.10 -1.12
N THR A 199 2.28 -6.24 0.17
CA THR A 199 1.62 -7.20 1.07
C THR A 199 0.15 -6.84 1.27
N VAL A 200 -0.15 -5.58 1.62
CA VAL A 200 -1.52 -5.07 1.74
C VAL A 200 -2.25 -5.16 0.41
N ALA A 201 -1.65 -4.69 -0.69
CA ALA A 201 -2.26 -4.74 -2.01
C ALA A 201 -2.64 -6.17 -2.42
N SER A 202 -1.81 -7.16 -2.09
CA SER A 202 -2.11 -8.57 -2.33
C SER A 202 -3.31 -9.05 -1.53
N ILE A 203 -3.44 -8.65 -0.27
CA ILE A 203 -4.60 -8.97 0.58
C ILE A 203 -5.87 -8.36 -0.03
N ILE A 204 -5.83 -7.08 -0.44
CA ILE A 204 -6.99 -6.42 -1.06
C ILE A 204 -7.35 -7.06 -2.40
N ALA A 205 -6.36 -7.45 -3.21
CA ALA A 205 -6.60 -8.15 -4.46
C ALA A 205 -7.30 -9.50 -4.25
N LEU A 206 -6.90 -10.27 -3.23
CA LEU A 206 -7.56 -11.52 -2.85
C LEU A 206 -8.97 -11.29 -2.28
N VAL A 207 -9.19 -10.19 -1.56
CA VAL A 207 -10.53 -9.80 -1.09
C VAL A 207 -11.44 -9.51 -2.29
N ASN A 208 -10.98 -8.71 -3.26
CA ASN A 208 -11.73 -8.42 -4.47
C ASN A 208 -12.02 -9.70 -5.28
N ASP A 209 -11.03 -10.59 -5.46
CA ASP A 209 -11.23 -11.89 -6.13
C ASP A 209 -12.33 -12.71 -5.46
N ALA A 210 -12.30 -12.82 -4.13
CA ALA A 210 -13.31 -13.55 -3.36
C ALA A 210 -14.71 -12.91 -3.39
N ILE A 211 -14.80 -11.59 -3.51
CA ILE A 211 -16.08 -10.87 -3.66
C ILE A 211 -16.65 -11.10 -5.06
N LEU A 212 -15.83 -10.94 -6.10
CA LEU A 212 -16.22 -11.09 -7.50
C LEU A 212 -16.63 -12.53 -7.82
N ALA A 213 -15.92 -13.52 -7.29
CA ALA A 213 -16.30 -14.94 -7.41
C ALA A 213 -17.69 -15.24 -6.80
N GLY A 214 -18.15 -14.40 -5.86
CA GLY A 214 -19.50 -14.45 -5.28
C GLY A 214 -20.53 -13.57 -5.98
N GLY A 215 -20.18 -12.94 -7.11
CA GLY A 215 -21.07 -12.02 -7.84
C GLY A 215 -21.20 -10.63 -7.21
N GLY A 216 -20.34 -10.28 -6.25
CA GLY A 216 -20.30 -8.96 -5.64
C GLY A 216 -19.51 -7.94 -6.47
N GLN A 217 -19.25 -6.78 -5.88
CA GLN A 217 -18.53 -5.67 -6.52
C GLN A 217 -17.24 -5.35 -5.74
N GLN A 218 -16.15 -5.05 -6.46
CA GLN A 218 -14.86 -4.70 -5.88
C GLN A 218 -14.95 -3.50 -4.92
N VAL A 219 -14.04 -3.42 -3.94
CA VAL A 219 -14.08 -2.41 -2.86
C VAL A 219 -13.82 -0.97 -3.33
N GLY A 220 -13.00 -0.76 -4.36
CA GLY A 220 -12.66 0.57 -4.86
C GLY A 220 -11.81 1.39 -3.88
N PHE A 221 -12.14 2.66 -3.67
CA PHE A 221 -11.40 3.51 -2.73
C PHE A 221 -11.66 3.05 -1.28
N LEU A 222 -10.62 2.50 -0.67
CA LEU A 222 -10.72 1.70 0.54
C LEU A 222 -10.86 2.53 1.84
N ASN A 223 -10.36 3.77 1.88
CA ASN A 223 -10.29 4.54 3.14
C ASN A 223 -11.66 4.75 3.82
N PRO A 224 -12.74 5.15 3.14
CA PRO A 224 -14.05 5.28 3.80
C PRO A 224 -14.51 4.01 4.50
N LEU A 225 -14.29 2.83 3.89
CA LEU A 225 -14.62 1.53 4.48
C LEU A 225 -13.72 1.21 5.69
N LEU A 226 -12.43 1.50 5.60
CA LEU A 226 -11.48 1.28 6.69
C LEU A 226 -11.85 2.06 7.94
N TYR A 227 -12.24 3.33 7.77
CA TYR A 227 -12.63 4.20 8.88
C TYR A 227 -14.12 4.02 9.29
N SER A 228 -14.83 3.05 8.71
CA SER A 228 -16.20 2.65 9.09
C SER A 228 -16.22 1.27 9.77
N SER A 229 -16.92 0.29 9.21
CA SER A 229 -17.07 -1.04 9.78
C SER A 229 -15.80 -1.89 9.70
N ALA A 230 -14.93 -1.63 8.71
CA ALA A 230 -13.71 -2.43 8.52
C ALA A 230 -12.58 -2.05 9.49
N ALA A 231 -12.74 -1.02 10.32
CA ALA A 231 -11.81 -0.74 11.42
C ALA A 231 -11.67 -1.98 12.34
N ARG A 232 -12.76 -2.73 12.55
CA ARG A 232 -12.77 -3.97 13.36
C ARG A 232 -12.12 -5.17 12.66
N ALA A 233 -11.80 -5.03 11.37
CA ALA A 233 -11.07 -6.02 10.60
C ALA A 233 -9.56 -5.85 10.68
N MET A 234 -9.07 -4.88 11.46
CA MET A 234 -7.65 -4.67 11.68
C MET A 234 -7.22 -5.27 13.01
N ASN A 235 -5.98 -5.75 13.06
CA ASN A 235 -5.29 -6.10 14.30
C ASN A 235 -4.51 -4.86 14.76
N ASP A 236 -5.00 -4.26 15.84
CA ASP A 236 -4.47 -3.03 16.43
C ASP A 236 -3.04 -3.21 16.95
N ILE A 237 -2.16 -2.26 16.64
CA ILE A 237 -0.75 -2.27 17.02
C ILE A 237 -0.52 -1.16 18.03
N THR A 238 -0.35 -1.53 19.30
CA THR A 238 -0.41 -0.58 20.42
C THR A 238 0.95 -0.29 21.07
N GLN A 239 2.04 -0.78 20.47
CA GLN A 239 3.40 -0.67 21.01
C GLN A 239 4.39 -0.25 19.93
N GLY A 240 5.40 0.51 20.34
CA GLY A 240 6.45 1.04 19.47
C GLY A 240 6.18 2.50 19.07
N SER A 241 7.04 3.03 18.21
CA SER A 241 7.00 4.41 17.72
C SER A 241 7.79 4.55 16.42
N ASN A 242 7.68 5.69 15.74
CA ASN A 242 8.48 6.04 14.56
C ASN A 242 9.47 7.20 14.81
N PRO A 243 10.53 6.99 15.60
CA PRO A 243 11.53 8.03 15.83
C PRO A 243 12.21 8.41 14.51
N GLY A 244 12.50 9.69 14.35
CA GLY A 244 13.09 10.25 13.13
C GLY A 244 13.57 11.67 13.33
N CYS A 245 14.59 12.09 12.58
CA CYS A 245 15.16 13.44 12.63
C CYS A 245 15.56 13.89 14.06
N GLY A 246 16.01 12.97 14.91
CA GLY A 246 16.38 13.26 16.30
C GLY A 246 15.21 13.42 17.27
N THR A 247 13.98 13.09 16.86
CA THR A 247 12.77 13.11 17.69
C THR A 247 12.33 11.70 18.07
N ASN A 248 11.50 11.58 19.10
CA ASN A 248 10.83 10.32 19.46
C ASN A 248 9.70 9.93 18.50
N GLY A 249 9.39 10.79 17.52
CA GLY A 249 8.27 10.60 16.61
C GLY A 249 6.93 10.56 17.34
N PHE A 250 6.02 9.75 16.80
CA PHE A 250 4.72 9.47 17.40
C PHE A 250 4.71 8.07 18.03
N PRO A 251 4.04 7.89 19.19
CA PRO A 251 3.82 6.57 19.76
C PRO A 251 2.65 5.86 19.07
N ALA A 252 2.80 4.55 18.89
CA ALA A 252 1.66 3.69 18.59
C ALA A 252 0.78 3.53 19.85
N THR A 253 -0.53 3.46 19.69
CA THR A 253 -1.49 3.41 20.82
C THR A 253 -2.77 2.67 20.42
N THR A 254 -3.69 2.47 21.36
CA THR A 254 -4.98 1.85 21.06
C THR A 254 -5.78 2.66 20.05
N GLY A 255 -6.28 1.99 19.01
CA GLY A 255 -7.07 2.59 17.93
C GLY A 255 -6.20 3.00 16.74
N TRP A 256 -6.56 4.12 16.10
CA TRP A 256 -5.73 4.65 15.02
C TRP A 256 -4.55 5.44 15.59
N ASP A 257 -3.37 5.29 14.99
CA ASP A 257 -2.20 6.12 15.28
C ASP A 257 -1.42 6.50 14.00
N PRO A 258 -0.63 7.59 14.01
CA PRO A 258 0.20 8.03 12.88
C PRO A 258 1.51 7.23 12.79
N VAL A 259 1.48 5.94 13.11
CA VAL A 259 2.60 5.02 12.96
C VAL A 259 2.17 3.78 12.20
N THR A 260 1.04 3.19 12.55
CA THR A 260 0.51 1.94 11.99
C THR A 260 -0.94 2.06 11.51
N GLY A 261 -1.51 3.26 11.61
CA GLY A 261 -2.87 3.52 11.17
C GLY A 261 -3.86 2.75 12.04
N LEU A 262 -4.85 2.09 11.42
CA LEU A 262 -5.78 1.20 12.10
C LEU A 262 -5.16 -0.16 12.46
N GLY A 263 -3.91 -0.43 12.09
CA GLY A 263 -3.21 -1.69 12.29
C GLY A 263 -3.13 -2.57 11.05
N THR A 264 -2.97 -3.89 11.25
CA THR A 264 -2.74 -4.85 10.16
C THR A 264 -4.01 -5.58 9.73
N PRO A 265 -4.30 -5.75 8.43
CA PRO A 265 -5.56 -6.34 7.98
C PRO A 265 -5.66 -7.83 8.29
N ASP A 266 -6.76 -8.23 8.93
CA ASP A 266 -7.22 -9.61 9.01
C ASP A 266 -8.07 -9.92 7.77
N PHE A 267 -7.57 -10.81 6.91
CA PHE A 267 -8.22 -11.14 5.65
C PHE A 267 -9.69 -11.59 5.81
N ASN A 268 -9.97 -12.46 6.79
CA ASN A 268 -11.30 -13.03 6.94
C ASN A 268 -12.30 -11.97 7.42
N LYS A 269 -11.89 -11.16 8.40
CA LYS A 269 -12.73 -10.06 8.90
C LYS A 269 -12.93 -8.99 7.83
N LEU A 270 -11.88 -8.66 7.08
CA LEU A 270 -11.94 -7.63 6.06
C LEU A 270 -12.86 -8.07 4.90
N LEU A 271 -12.75 -9.31 4.46
CA LEU A 271 -13.66 -9.89 3.47
C LEU A 271 -15.12 -9.86 3.94
N ALA A 272 -15.36 -10.17 5.22
CA ALA A 272 -16.69 -10.13 5.80
C ALA A 272 -17.26 -8.70 5.83
N SER A 273 -16.47 -7.69 6.23
CA SER A 273 -16.86 -6.28 6.21
C SER A 273 -17.12 -5.78 4.79
N ALA A 274 -16.22 -6.08 3.85
CA ALA A 274 -16.32 -5.62 2.46
C ALA A 274 -17.53 -6.20 1.70
N LYS A 275 -18.06 -7.36 2.12
CA LYS A 275 -19.29 -7.92 1.55
C LYS A 275 -20.58 -7.24 2.05
N GLN A 276 -20.51 -6.52 3.17
CA GLN A 276 -21.68 -5.89 3.81
C GLN A 276 -21.88 -4.43 3.36
N GLU A 277 -20.82 -3.76 2.92
CA GLU A 277 -20.89 -2.37 2.47
C GLU A 277 -20.64 -2.31 0.95
N PRO A 278 -21.60 -1.78 0.16
CA PRO A 278 -21.36 -1.55 -1.25
C PRO A 278 -20.22 -0.54 -1.43
N PRO A 279 -19.37 -0.70 -2.46
CA PRO A 279 -18.21 0.14 -2.66
C PRO A 279 -18.59 1.60 -2.91
N VAL A 280 -17.77 2.52 -2.42
CA VAL A 280 -17.84 3.94 -2.80
C VAL A 280 -17.20 4.07 -4.18
N LEU A 281 -17.94 3.75 -5.23
CA LEU A 281 -17.56 4.09 -6.60
C LEU A 281 -17.99 5.52 -6.91
N GLY A 282 -17.05 6.46 -6.77
CA GLY A 282 -17.19 7.83 -7.27
C GLY A 282 -17.16 8.90 -6.19
N GLY A 283 -16.27 9.89 -6.37
CA GLY A 283 -16.24 11.07 -5.51
C GLY A 283 -15.01 11.98 -5.63
N PHE A 284 -13.93 11.58 -6.30
CA PHE A 284 -12.70 12.40 -6.33
C PHE A 284 -12.31 12.99 -7.69
N LEU A 285 -13.01 12.65 -8.76
CA LEU A 285 -12.89 13.36 -10.03
C LEU A 285 -14.26 13.94 -10.41
N PRO A 286 -14.38 15.26 -10.64
CA PRO A 286 -15.55 15.79 -11.32
C PRO A 286 -15.65 15.06 -12.67
N ARG A 287 -16.81 14.47 -12.96
CA ARG A 287 -17.09 13.85 -14.25
C ARG A 287 -17.40 14.86 -15.36
N ASP A 288 -17.25 16.16 -15.10
CA ASP A 288 -17.64 17.21 -16.03
C ASP A 288 -16.48 18.19 -16.25
N ALA A 289 -15.68 17.91 -17.26
CA ALA A 289 -15.02 18.91 -18.08
C ALA A 289 -15.05 18.39 -19.52
N ALA A 290 -16.20 18.61 -20.17
CA ALA A 290 -16.31 18.62 -21.62
C ALA A 290 -15.61 19.86 -22.19
#